data_AF-X0ZDU5-F1
#
_entry.id   AF-X0ZDU5-F1
#
_cell.length_a   1.000
_cell.length_b   1.000
_cell.length_c   1.000
_cell.angle_alpha   90.00
_cell.angle_beta   90.00
_cell.angle_gamma   90.00
#
_symmetry.space_group_name_H-M   'P 1'
#
loop_
_entity.id
_entity.type
_entity.pdbx_description
1 polymer ?
#
loop_
_entity_poly.entity_id
_entity_poly.type
_entity_poly.pdbx_seq_one_letter_code
_entity_poly.pdbx_strand_id
1 'polypeptide(L)'
;MARGKNDLILRDRLQFTLDANGDLAAVYGRVDLSDYVSVVNNQGLAIKETRVMLRNPSAPTGQLNQNLVGALGAAGVNQAIIYMYGTTTAYENDADVGIASPNVFFNAVRQSSVTENAGGDITTADNQYFEYGTPDLHPEGYTVVSDVLIGIGAQNVKQFANATLELDIMLVAEPVKVTKD
;
A
#
# COMPACT_ATOMS: atom_id res chain seq x y z
N MET A 1 3.94 10.00 15.07
CA MET A 1 5.01 11.02 15.18
C MET A 1 6.05 10.42 16.12
N ALA A 2 7.29 10.21 15.65
CA ALA A 2 8.39 9.44 16.28
C ALA A 2 8.13 8.98 17.73
N ARG A 3 8.01 7.66 17.94
CA ARG A 3 7.75 7.11 19.29
C ARG A 3 9.03 7.17 20.14
N GLY A 4 10.21 7.08 19.53
CA GLY A 4 11.52 7.21 20.13
C GLY A 4 12.25 8.49 19.74
N LYS A 5 13.15 8.98 20.61
CA LYS A 5 13.95 10.20 20.40
C LYS A 5 14.90 10.10 19.19
N ASN A 6 15.18 8.89 18.71
CA ASN A 6 16.11 8.61 17.62
C ASN A 6 15.43 8.03 16.37
N ASP A 7 14.09 8.02 16.32
CA ASP A 7 13.39 7.46 15.17
C ASP A 7 13.58 8.37 13.94
N LEU A 8 13.89 7.73 12.83
CA LEU A 8 13.90 8.33 11.51
C LEU A 8 12.50 8.24 10.91
N ILE A 9 12.03 9.35 10.33
CA ILE A 9 10.78 9.39 9.58
C ILE A 9 11.14 9.60 8.12
N LEU A 10 10.94 8.55 7.33
CA LEU A 10 11.15 8.56 5.88
C LEU A 10 9.79 8.72 5.21
N ARG A 11 9.74 9.55 4.18
CA ARG A 11 8.52 9.79 3.40
C ARG A 11 8.84 9.72 1.94
N ASP A 12 7.96 9.08 1.20
CA ASP A 12 8.07 8.98 -0.23
C ASP A 12 6.69 8.93 -0.87
N ARG A 13 6.65 9.00 -2.20
CA ARG A 13 5.44 8.95 -3.00
C ARG A 13 5.65 8.07 -4.22
N LEU A 14 4.77 7.10 -4.38
CA LEU A 14 4.66 6.31 -5.60
C LEU A 14 3.53 6.85 -6.48
N GLN A 15 3.79 7.04 -7.77
CA GLN A 15 2.78 7.39 -8.77
C GLN A 15 2.52 6.18 -9.68
N PHE A 16 1.26 5.88 -9.96
CA PHE A 16 0.85 4.74 -10.80
C PHE A 16 -0.38 5.10 -11.63
N THR A 17 -0.55 4.43 -12.77
CA THR A 17 -1.69 4.68 -13.67
C THR A 17 -2.49 3.41 -13.84
N LEU A 18 -3.79 3.49 -13.61
CA LEU A 18 -4.73 2.39 -13.83
C LEU A 18 -5.00 2.23 -15.33
N ASP A 19 -5.26 1.01 -15.77
CA ASP A 19 -5.65 0.76 -17.16
C ASP A 19 -7.12 1.17 -17.43
N ALA A 20 -7.59 0.87 -18.65
CA ALA A 20 -8.95 1.19 -19.07
C ALA A 20 -10.05 0.40 -18.32
N ASN A 21 -9.70 -0.71 -17.68
CA ASN A 21 -10.61 -1.52 -16.85
C ASN A 21 -10.52 -1.12 -15.37
N GLY A 22 -9.61 -0.22 -15.01
CA GLY A 22 -9.32 0.11 -13.61
C GLY A 22 -8.44 -0.93 -12.92
N ASP A 23 -7.69 -1.70 -13.71
CA ASP A 23 -6.78 -2.73 -13.21
C ASP A 23 -5.33 -2.20 -13.18
N LEU A 24 -4.53 -2.79 -12.31
CA LEU A 24 -3.09 -2.57 -12.20
C LEU A 24 -2.44 -3.86 -11.69
N ALA A 25 -1.55 -4.42 -12.50
CA ALA A 25 -0.66 -5.49 -12.05
C ALA A 25 0.34 -4.98 -11.01
N ALA A 26 0.91 -5.86 -10.20
CA ALA A 26 1.87 -5.51 -9.15
C ALA A 26 2.95 -4.53 -9.63
N VAL A 27 2.95 -3.31 -9.06
CA VAL A 27 3.98 -2.30 -9.29
C VAL A 27 4.62 -1.93 -7.95
N TYR A 28 5.92 -1.64 -7.99
CA TYR A 28 6.72 -1.36 -6.80
C TYR A 28 7.36 0.02 -6.86
N GLY A 29 7.20 0.79 -5.78
CA GLY A 29 8.09 1.89 -5.44
C GLY A 29 9.24 1.38 -4.57
N ARG A 30 10.46 1.88 -4.79
CA ARG A 30 11.62 1.55 -3.96
C ARG A 30 11.94 2.72 -3.05
N VAL A 31 11.95 2.48 -1.75
CA VAL A 31 12.45 3.45 -0.77
C VAL A 31 13.93 3.15 -0.56
N ASP A 32 14.78 4.07 -1.03
CA ASP A 32 16.23 3.99 -0.89
C ASP A 32 16.63 4.23 0.57
N LEU A 33 17.31 3.24 1.17
CA LEU A 33 17.78 3.26 2.54
C LEU A 33 19.30 3.23 2.62
N SER A 34 20.01 3.34 1.49
CA SER A 34 21.46 3.16 1.39
C SER A 34 22.27 4.11 2.29
N ASP A 35 21.75 5.30 2.59
CA ASP A 35 22.38 6.24 3.53
C ASP A 35 22.27 5.81 5.00
N TYR A 36 21.35 4.88 5.30
CA TYR A 36 21.00 4.45 6.66
C TYR A 36 21.34 3.00 6.97
N VAL A 37 21.54 2.17 5.94
CA VAL A 37 21.86 0.74 6.08
C VAL A 37 23.20 0.42 5.46
N SER A 38 23.98 -0.45 6.10
CA SER A 38 25.26 -0.91 5.58
C SER A 38 25.56 -2.31 6.09
N VAL A 39 25.59 -3.27 5.16
CA VAL A 39 25.98 -4.65 5.45
C VAL A 39 27.43 -4.75 5.92
N VAL A 40 28.32 -3.91 5.38
CA VAL A 40 29.75 -3.91 5.73
C VAL A 40 29.96 -3.41 7.16
N ASN A 41 29.18 -2.43 7.59
CA ASN A 41 29.31 -1.82 8.92
C ASN A 41 28.32 -2.40 9.94
N ASN A 42 27.56 -3.45 9.59
CA ASN A 42 26.51 -4.05 10.43
C ASN A 42 25.46 -3.02 10.90
N GLN A 43 25.11 -2.08 10.04
CA GLN A 43 24.11 -1.04 10.29
C GLN A 43 22.82 -1.42 9.57
N GLY A 44 21.72 -1.44 10.30
CA GLY A 44 20.39 -1.69 9.76
C GLY A 44 19.39 -0.70 10.31
N LEU A 45 18.17 -0.80 9.80
CA LEU A 45 17.00 -0.10 10.32
C LEU A 45 15.98 -1.12 10.79
N ALA A 46 15.34 -0.87 11.92
CA ALA A 46 14.13 -1.56 12.32
C ALA A 46 12.94 -0.68 11.93
N ILE A 47 12.16 -1.08 10.93
CA ILE A 47 10.91 -0.40 10.56
C ILE A 47 9.89 -0.69 11.65
N LYS A 48 9.49 0.34 12.39
CA LYS A 48 8.55 0.23 13.51
C LYS A 48 7.12 0.51 13.09
N GLU A 49 6.93 1.38 12.10
CA GLU A 49 5.60 1.77 11.63
C GLU A 49 5.65 2.08 10.14
N THR A 50 4.64 1.60 9.41
CA THR A 50 4.41 1.94 8.00
C THR A 50 3.01 2.52 7.91
N ARG A 51 2.88 3.66 7.25
CA ARG A 51 1.60 4.30 6.96
C ARG A 51 1.52 4.62 5.49
N VAL A 52 0.33 4.47 4.94
CA VAL A 52 0.05 4.77 3.54
C VAL A 52 -1.19 5.62 3.40
N MET A 53 -1.24 6.43 2.35
CA MET A 53 -2.41 7.21 1.99
C MET A 53 -2.58 7.24 0.47
N LEU A 54 -3.70 6.73 -0.01
CA LEU A 54 -4.09 6.83 -1.42
C LEU A 54 -4.61 8.22 -1.76
N ARG A 55 -4.18 8.73 -2.91
CA ARG A 55 -4.44 10.09 -3.36
C ARG A 55 -4.83 10.12 -4.82
N ASN A 56 -5.66 11.10 -5.15
CA ASN A 56 -6.02 11.47 -6.50
C ASN A 56 -5.64 12.94 -6.71
N PRO A 57 -4.51 13.25 -7.37
CA PRO A 57 -4.06 14.61 -7.56
C PRO A 57 -4.99 15.44 -8.46
N SER A 58 -5.84 14.79 -9.27
CA SER A 58 -6.85 15.47 -10.08
C SER A 58 -8.10 15.88 -9.29
N ALA A 59 -8.28 15.36 -8.06
CA ALA A 59 -9.39 15.75 -7.20
C ALA A 59 -9.07 17.05 -6.44
N PRO A 60 -10.06 17.94 -6.19
CA PRO A 60 -9.83 19.22 -5.51
C PRO A 60 -9.18 19.12 -4.12
N THR A 61 -9.46 18.04 -3.38
CA THR A 61 -8.88 17.79 -2.05
C THR A 61 -7.61 16.94 -2.11
N GLY A 62 -7.22 16.42 -3.27
CA GLY A 62 -6.13 15.47 -3.44
C GLY A 62 -6.40 14.07 -2.85
N GLN A 63 -7.55 13.86 -2.20
CA GLN A 63 -7.92 12.59 -1.59
C GLN A 63 -8.62 11.67 -2.60
N LEU A 64 -8.30 10.38 -2.56
CA LEU A 64 -9.06 9.39 -3.32
C LEU A 64 -10.51 9.27 -2.79
N ASN A 65 -11.49 9.27 -3.69
CA ASN A 65 -12.89 8.98 -3.33
C ASN A 65 -12.99 7.54 -2.80
N GLN A 66 -13.88 7.33 -1.82
CA GLN A 66 -14.02 6.03 -1.18
C GLN A 66 -14.67 4.99 -2.07
N ASN A 67 -15.60 5.39 -2.95
CA ASN A 67 -16.14 4.50 -3.96
C ASN A 67 -15.06 4.28 -5.04
N LEU A 68 -14.65 3.03 -5.21
CA LEU A 68 -13.68 2.62 -6.23
C LEU A 68 -14.38 2.07 -7.49
N VAL A 69 -15.62 1.61 -7.37
CA VAL A 69 -16.39 0.96 -8.45
C VAL A 69 -16.99 2.00 -9.39
N GLY A 70 -17.54 3.09 -8.84
CA GLY A 70 -18.33 4.06 -9.59
C GLY A 70 -19.78 3.61 -9.76
N ALA A 71 -20.47 4.14 -10.78
CA ALA A 71 -21.78 3.66 -11.22
C ALA A 71 -21.62 2.97 -12.58
N LEU A 72 -21.95 1.69 -12.67
CA LEU A 72 -21.76 0.87 -13.88
C LEU A 72 -23.00 0.80 -14.75
N GLY A 73 -24.17 1.17 -14.23
CA GLY A 73 -25.43 1.19 -14.96
C GLY A 73 -25.95 -0.22 -15.28
N ALA A 74 -25.56 -1.23 -14.50
CA ALA A 74 -25.86 -2.62 -14.78
C ALA A 74 -26.23 -3.39 -13.51
N ALA A 75 -27.34 -4.11 -13.57
CA ALA A 75 -27.80 -4.92 -12.45
C ALA A 75 -26.72 -5.93 -12.01
N GLY A 76 -26.36 -5.92 -10.73
CA GLY A 76 -25.39 -6.87 -10.19
C GLY A 76 -24.61 -6.33 -9.00
N VAL A 77 -23.77 -7.21 -8.46
CA VAL A 77 -22.82 -6.89 -7.41
C VAL A 77 -21.47 -6.65 -8.07
N ASN A 78 -20.91 -5.47 -7.85
CA ASN A 78 -19.64 -5.05 -8.40
C ASN A 78 -18.66 -4.77 -7.26
N GLN A 79 -17.41 -5.17 -7.43
CA GLN A 79 -16.38 -5.03 -6.41
C GLN A 79 -15.08 -4.51 -7.01
N ALA A 80 -14.40 -3.68 -6.25
CA ALA A 80 -13.12 -3.10 -6.61
C ALA A 80 -12.17 -3.16 -5.41
N ILE A 81 -10.89 -3.43 -5.68
CA ILE A 81 -9.87 -3.63 -4.65
C ILE A 81 -8.61 -2.85 -5.04
N ILE A 82 -8.01 -2.17 -4.07
CA ILE A 82 -6.62 -1.72 -4.12
C ILE A 82 -5.89 -2.42 -2.98
N TYR A 83 -4.84 -3.15 -3.31
CA TYR A 83 -3.99 -3.84 -2.33
C TYR A 83 -2.62 -3.16 -2.30
N MET A 84 -2.15 -2.83 -1.10
CA MET A 84 -0.88 -2.14 -0.85
C MET A 84 -0.10 -2.91 0.19
N TYR A 85 1.21 -3.02 0.03
CA TYR A 85 2.02 -3.82 0.93
C TYR A 85 3.48 -3.39 0.94
N GLY A 86 4.16 -3.64 2.07
CA GLY A 86 5.58 -3.38 2.25
C GLY A 86 6.35 -4.68 2.27
N THR A 87 7.40 -4.79 1.45
CA THR A 87 8.23 -5.99 1.37
C THR A 87 9.70 -5.67 1.07
N THR A 88 10.62 -6.58 1.37
CA THR A 88 12.02 -6.52 0.93
C THR A 88 12.29 -7.36 -0.33
N THR A 89 11.28 -8.04 -0.88
CA THR A 89 11.42 -8.85 -2.10
C THR A 89 10.23 -8.62 -3.02
N ALA A 90 10.48 -8.37 -4.30
CA ALA A 90 9.41 -8.21 -5.27
C ALA A 90 8.73 -9.57 -5.53
N TYR A 91 7.41 -9.57 -5.56
CA TYR A 91 6.60 -10.71 -5.95
C TYR A 91 6.20 -10.56 -7.43
N GLU A 92 5.97 -11.69 -8.10
CA GLU A 92 5.50 -11.67 -9.50
C GLU A 92 4.02 -11.26 -9.57
N ASN A 93 3.20 -11.71 -8.62
CA ASN A 93 1.78 -11.42 -8.55
C ASN A 93 1.36 -10.97 -7.15
N ASP A 94 0.41 -10.04 -7.08
CA ASP A 94 -0.18 -9.56 -5.81
C ASP A 94 -0.91 -10.67 -5.06
N ALA A 95 -1.38 -11.71 -5.76
CA ALA A 95 -2.09 -12.86 -5.16
C ALA A 95 -1.19 -13.73 -4.28
N ASP A 96 0.15 -13.66 -4.45
CA ASP A 96 1.12 -14.42 -3.67
C ASP A 96 1.53 -13.69 -2.38
N VAL A 97 1.05 -12.46 -2.19
CA VAL A 97 1.40 -11.61 -1.06
C VAL A 97 0.31 -11.68 0.00
N GLY A 98 0.71 -12.00 1.23
CA GLY A 98 -0.14 -12.06 2.39
C GLY A 98 0.66 -11.87 3.68
N ILE A 99 -0.02 -11.80 4.82
CA ILE A 99 0.63 -11.56 6.12
C ILE A 99 1.57 -12.70 6.56
N ALA A 100 1.41 -13.89 5.99
CA ALA A 100 2.27 -15.04 6.22
C ALA A 100 3.36 -15.19 5.14
N SER A 101 3.32 -14.37 4.08
CA SER A 101 4.31 -14.42 3.02
C SER A 101 5.66 -13.93 3.55
N PRO A 102 6.78 -14.52 3.12
CA PRO A 102 8.10 -14.12 3.60
C PRO A 102 8.37 -12.65 3.27
N ASN A 103 9.19 -12.00 4.07
CA ASN A 103 9.66 -10.65 3.76
C ASN A 103 8.57 -9.57 3.63
N VAL A 104 7.35 -9.81 4.12
CA VAL A 104 6.27 -8.83 4.19
C VAL A 104 6.23 -8.20 5.57
N PHE A 105 6.19 -6.87 5.64
CA PHE A 105 6.20 -6.12 6.90
C PHE A 105 5.03 -5.15 7.07
N PHE A 106 4.17 -5.04 6.07
CA PHE A 106 3.00 -4.18 6.08
C PHE A 106 2.01 -4.66 5.02
N ASN A 107 0.71 -4.64 5.33
CA ASN A 107 -0.36 -4.90 4.37
C ASN A 107 -1.52 -3.93 4.61
N ALA A 108 -2.10 -3.38 3.56
CA ALA A 108 -3.34 -2.60 3.61
C ALA A 108 -4.20 -2.86 2.37
N VAL A 109 -5.50 -3.02 2.58
CA VAL A 109 -6.49 -3.28 1.54
C VAL A 109 -7.56 -2.21 1.62
N ARG A 110 -7.87 -1.61 0.48
CA ARG A 110 -9.07 -0.80 0.31
C ARG A 110 -10.02 -1.53 -0.63
N GLN A 111 -11.24 -1.77 -0.19
CA GLN A 111 -12.25 -2.47 -0.97
C GLN A 111 -13.53 -1.65 -1.03
N SER A 112 -14.16 -1.65 -2.19
CA SER A 112 -15.52 -1.14 -2.38
C SER A 112 -16.38 -2.21 -3.00
N SER A 113 -17.64 -2.28 -2.57
CA SER A 113 -18.68 -3.04 -3.25
C SER A 113 -19.89 -2.17 -3.47
N VAL A 114 -20.51 -2.32 -4.64
CA VAL A 114 -21.73 -1.61 -5.03
C VAL A 114 -22.67 -2.60 -5.66
N THR A 115 -23.93 -2.60 -5.21
CA THR A 115 -25.01 -3.33 -5.84
C THR A 115 -25.91 -2.34 -6.57
N GLU A 116 -26.18 -2.61 -7.84
CA GLU A 116 -27.04 -1.77 -8.69
C GLU A 116 -28.29 -2.53 -9.11
N ASN A 117 -29.39 -1.80 -9.28
CA ASN A 117 -30.59 -2.32 -9.94
C ASN A 117 -30.44 -2.26 -11.49
N ALA A 118 -31.43 -2.79 -12.22
CA ALA A 118 -31.43 -2.75 -13.68
C ALA A 118 -31.56 -1.34 -14.28
N GLY A 119 -31.94 -0.34 -13.47
CA GLY A 119 -31.94 1.07 -13.85
C GLY A 119 -30.60 1.78 -13.63
N GLY A 120 -29.61 1.09 -13.06
CA GLY A 120 -28.31 1.68 -12.71
C GLY A 120 -28.30 2.45 -11.38
N ASP A 121 -29.37 2.39 -10.60
CA ASP A 121 -29.38 2.99 -9.26
C ASP A 121 -28.62 2.11 -8.29
N ILE A 122 -27.73 2.74 -7.51
CA ILE A 122 -27.03 2.08 -6.41
C ILE A 122 -28.04 1.79 -5.30
N THR A 123 -28.31 0.50 -5.05
CA THR A 123 -29.18 0.05 -3.98
C THR A 123 -28.43 -0.20 -2.69
N THR A 124 -27.14 -0.53 -2.79
CA THR A 124 -26.26 -0.77 -1.64
C THR A 124 -24.83 -0.44 -2.01
N ALA A 125 -24.09 0.18 -1.10
CA ALA A 125 -22.66 0.42 -1.24
C ALA A 125 -21.97 0.17 0.10
N ASP A 126 -20.83 -0.52 0.07
CA ASP A 126 -19.96 -0.73 1.21
C ASP A 126 -18.53 -0.35 0.81
N ASN A 127 -17.83 0.36 1.69
CA ASN A 127 -16.44 0.76 1.52
C ASN A 127 -15.68 0.39 2.78
N GLN A 128 -14.61 -0.37 2.62
CA GLN A 128 -13.84 -0.92 3.71
C GLN A 128 -12.36 -0.60 3.54
N TYR A 129 -11.69 -0.42 4.66
CA TYR A 129 -10.24 -0.29 4.75
C TYR A 129 -9.75 -1.22 5.85
N PHE A 130 -8.82 -2.08 5.49
CA PHE A 130 -8.16 -3.01 6.41
C PHE A 130 -6.66 -2.78 6.36
N GLU A 131 -6.01 -2.78 7.52
CA GLU A 131 -4.57 -2.60 7.64
C GLU A 131 -4.04 -3.59 8.67
N TYR A 132 -2.97 -4.29 8.27
CA TYR A 132 -2.06 -4.98 9.16
C TYR A 132 -0.75 -4.20 9.16
N GLY A 133 -0.60 -3.35 10.17
CA GLY A 133 0.55 -2.48 10.29
C GLY A 133 1.81 -3.28 10.62
N THR A 134 2.97 -2.64 10.45
CA THR A 134 4.23 -3.22 10.92
C THR A 134 4.21 -3.59 12.42
N PRO A 135 3.57 -2.82 13.33
CA PRO A 135 3.43 -3.23 14.72
C PRO A 135 2.61 -4.52 14.92
N ASP A 136 1.69 -4.85 14.01
CA ASP A 136 0.84 -6.03 14.12
C ASP A 136 1.57 -7.30 13.64
N LEU A 137 2.38 -7.16 12.58
CA LEU A 137 3.12 -8.26 11.96
C LEU A 137 4.49 -8.49 12.61
N HIS A 138 5.15 -7.41 13.02
CA HIS A 138 6.51 -7.39 13.58
C HIS A 138 6.55 -6.45 14.80
N PRO A 139 6.06 -6.87 15.98
CA PRO A 139 5.93 -5.99 17.15
C PRO A 139 7.24 -5.30 17.57
N GLU A 140 8.37 -6.00 17.42
CA GLU A 140 9.70 -5.48 17.73
C GLU A 140 10.29 -4.59 16.63
N GLY A 141 9.62 -4.50 15.48
CA GLY A 141 10.08 -3.83 14.28
C GLY A 141 10.68 -4.81 13.27
N TYR A 142 10.48 -4.52 11.99
CA TYR A 142 11.02 -5.34 10.91
C TYR A 142 12.42 -4.87 10.55
N THR A 143 13.44 -5.69 10.82
CA THR A 143 14.84 -5.34 10.55
C THR A 143 15.17 -5.45 9.08
N VAL A 144 15.76 -4.39 8.53
CA VAL A 144 16.22 -4.30 7.15
C VAL A 144 17.68 -3.86 7.09
N VAL A 145 18.41 -4.45 6.15
CA VAL A 145 19.82 -4.12 5.83
C VAL A 145 19.99 -3.70 4.37
N SER A 146 18.87 -3.53 3.68
CA SER A 146 18.75 -3.11 2.30
C SER A 146 17.51 -2.24 2.14
N ASP A 147 17.35 -1.69 0.96
CA ASP A 147 16.15 -0.96 0.57
C ASP A 147 14.90 -1.82 0.70
N VAL A 148 13.77 -1.11 0.79
CA VAL A 148 12.45 -1.72 0.86
C VAL A 148 11.62 -1.34 -0.34
N LEU A 149 10.65 -2.19 -0.65
CA LEU A 149 9.69 -2.04 -1.73
C LEU A 149 8.32 -1.81 -1.14
N ILE A 150 7.58 -0.87 -1.72
CA ILE A 150 6.16 -0.67 -1.49
C ILE A 150 5.42 -1.10 -2.74
N GLY A 151 4.73 -2.23 -2.64
CA GLY A 151 3.90 -2.80 -3.69
C GLY A 151 2.50 -2.22 -3.69
N ILE A 152 1.94 -2.07 -4.88
CA ILE A 152 0.52 -1.75 -5.09
C ILE A 152 -0.02 -2.52 -6.30
N GLY A 153 -1.23 -3.06 -6.12
CA GLY A 153 -2.03 -3.68 -7.17
C GLY A 153 -3.48 -3.20 -7.07
N ALA A 154 -4.19 -3.24 -8.19
CA ALA A 154 -5.59 -2.83 -8.25
C ALA A 154 -6.41 -3.74 -9.17
N GLN A 155 -7.67 -3.93 -8.80
CA GLN A 155 -8.64 -4.69 -9.59
C GLN A 155 -9.98 -3.95 -9.64
N ASN A 156 -10.53 -3.82 -10.85
CA ASN A 156 -11.85 -3.27 -11.14
C ASN A 156 -12.10 -1.86 -10.57
N VAL A 157 -11.07 -1.03 -10.42
CA VAL A 157 -11.16 0.35 -9.89
C VAL A 157 -11.66 1.31 -10.99
N LYS A 158 -12.84 0.99 -11.54
CA LYS A 158 -13.40 1.58 -12.75
C LYS A 158 -13.73 3.06 -12.62
N GLN A 159 -14.04 3.53 -11.40
CA GLN A 159 -14.25 4.96 -11.15
C GLN A 159 -13.05 5.82 -11.54
N PHE A 160 -11.86 5.23 -11.54
CA PHE A 160 -10.60 5.89 -11.84
C PHE A 160 -9.88 5.24 -13.04
N ALA A 161 -10.63 4.60 -13.95
CA ALA A 161 -10.04 4.03 -15.16
C ALA A 161 -9.23 5.08 -15.94
N ASN A 162 -8.04 4.70 -16.40
CA ASN A 162 -7.03 5.58 -17.04
C ASN A 162 -6.52 6.75 -16.18
N ALA A 163 -6.87 6.81 -14.89
CA ALA A 163 -6.38 7.86 -14.01
C ALA A 163 -4.99 7.53 -13.47
N THR A 164 -4.17 8.57 -13.32
CA THR A 164 -2.93 8.51 -12.57
C THR A 164 -3.18 8.89 -11.11
N LEU A 165 -2.92 7.95 -10.22
CA LEU A 165 -3.10 8.08 -8.78
C LEU A 165 -1.73 8.10 -8.07
N GLU A 166 -1.74 8.47 -6.79
CA GLU A 166 -0.54 8.55 -5.96
C GLU A 166 -0.75 7.76 -4.65
N LEU A 167 0.32 7.16 -4.16
CA LEU A 167 0.41 6.53 -2.85
C LEU A 167 1.47 7.28 -2.04
N ASP A 168 1.04 8.07 -1.07
CA ASP A 168 1.93 8.67 -0.09
C ASP A 168 2.32 7.59 0.94
N ILE A 169 3.61 7.51 1.25
CA ILE A 169 4.20 6.50 2.15
C ILE A 169 4.95 7.21 3.26
N MET A 170 4.80 6.72 4.49
CA MET A 170 5.61 7.13 5.62
C MET A 170 6.11 5.90 6.38
N LEU A 171 7.43 5.79 6.51
CA LEU A 171 8.08 4.80 7.35
C LEU A 171 8.63 5.50 8.59
N VAL A 172 8.40 4.89 9.75
CA VAL A 172 9.08 5.25 11.00
C VAL A 172 10.01 4.11 11.34
N ALA A 173 11.30 4.40 11.41
CA ALA A 173 12.33 3.39 11.61
C ALA A 173 13.34 3.81 12.68
N GLU A 174 13.92 2.84 13.37
CA GLU A 174 14.97 3.04 14.36
C GLU A 174 16.30 2.46 13.86
N PRO A 175 17.43 3.19 13.94
CA PRO A 175 18.76 2.63 13.67
C PRO A 175 19.11 1.49 14.62
N VAL A 176 19.49 0.34 14.07
CA VAL A 176 19.89 -0.84 14.84
C VAL A 176 21.25 -1.38 14.38
N LYS A 177 21.98 -2.00 15.31
CA LYS A 177 23.13 -2.82 14.95
C LYS A 177 22.66 -4.23 14.64
N VAL A 178 23.06 -4.77 13.49
CA VAL A 178 22.67 -6.11 13.07
C VAL A 178 23.78 -7.08 13.48
N THR A 179 23.50 -7.95 14.44
CA THR A 179 24.39 -9.06 14.79
C THR A 179 24.09 -10.25 13.89
N LYS A 180 25.13 -10.91 13.39
CA LYS A 180 24.97 -12.22 12.76
C LYS A 180 24.91 -13.24 13.90
N ASP A 181 23.76 -13.88 14.06
CA ASP A 181 23.67 -15.13 14.82
C ASP A 181 24.15 -16.30 13.95
#